data_AF-A0A4R7NM32-F1
#
_entry.id   AF-A0A4R7NM32-F1
#
_cell.length_a   1.000
_cell.length_b   1.000
_cell.length_c   1.000
_cell.angle_alpha   90.00
_cell.angle_beta   90.00
_cell.angle_gamma   90.00
#
_symmetry.space_group_name_H-M   'P 1'
#
loop_
_entity.id
_entity.type
_entity.pdbx_description
1 polymer ?
#
loop_
_entity_poly.entity_id
_entity_poly.type
_entity_poly.pdbx_seq_one_letter_code
_entity_poly.pdbx_strand_id
1 'polypeptide(L)'
;MSKRPSPVSPTVDFEVDGIQHGFLKLPISTDESAWGAVMIPITVINNGAGPTALLTAGNHGDEYEGITALLKLSNTLRAEDVRGRVIIVPIMNVPAATAGKRTSGLDGGNLNRSFPGDPNGSVTEQIADYFTRELVPMCDVALDLHSGGRTLDILPFAAAHRLDDATQEAQSLAGAVSFGAPVAMMMFELDATKLYDTAVESQGKTFVTTELGGGGTTTPERMVIAERGVRNFLIHYGLIEGTLEAPAEPQVYVDMPDASCYVQSEHSGLLELVFALGETVRRGDVIARIYDMTRTGSEPIVYHAQRDGVLVARRFPAQVNMGDTIAVIAKVVDRLAR
;
A
#
# COMPACT_ATOMS: atom_id res chain seq x y z
N MET A 1 20.04 5.16 25.23
CA MET A 1 20.36 3.73 25.42
C MET A 1 20.10 3.03 24.10
N SER A 2 20.97 2.10 23.66
CA SER A 2 20.72 1.32 22.45
C SER A 2 19.45 0.49 22.63
N LYS A 3 18.61 0.38 21.60
CA LYS A 3 17.44 -0.52 21.60
C LYS A 3 17.92 -1.97 21.80
N ARG A 4 17.09 -2.81 22.43
CA ARG A 4 17.36 -4.26 22.49
C ARG A 4 17.26 -4.88 21.08
N PRO A 5 17.86 -6.06 20.84
CA PRO A 5 17.61 -6.82 19.61
C PRO A 5 16.11 -7.08 19.40
N SER A 6 15.69 -7.16 18.13
CA SER A 6 14.30 -7.49 17.83
C SER A 6 13.95 -8.87 18.40
N PRO A 7 12.75 -9.07 18.97
CA PRO A 7 12.30 -10.40 19.40
C PRO A 7 11.96 -11.33 18.23
N VAL A 8 11.85 -10.79 17.01
CA VAL A 8 11.52 -11.56 15.81
C VAL A 8 12.72 -12.37 15.35
N SER A 9 12.52 -13.65 15.07
CA SER A 9 13.54 -14.51 14.46
C SER A 9 13.05 -15.12 13.14
N PRO A 10 13.85 -15.01 12.06
CA PRO A 10 13.50 -15.64 10.79
C PRO A 10 13.75 -17.15 10.84
N THR A 11 12.95 -17.92 10.11
CA THR A 11 13.20 -19.36 9.85
C THR A 11 13.84 -19.60 8.48
N VAL A 12 14.27 -18.53 7.81
CA VAL A 12 14.97 -18.52 6.51
C VAL A 12 16.34 -17.89 6.71
N ASP A 13 17.29 -18.21 5.83
CA ASP A 13 18.60 -17.57 5.77
C ASP A 13 18.64 -16.63 4.56
N PHE A 14 18.79 -15.33 4.79
CA PHE A 14 18.72 -14.32 3.72
C PHE A 14 19.89 -14.40 2.72
N GLU A 15 21.00 -15.06 3.08
CA GLU A 15 22.22 -15.09 2.28
C GLU A 15 22.36 -16.37 1.43
N VAL A 16 21.54 -17.40 1.69
CA VAL A 16 21.63 -18.67 0.98
C VAL A 16 20.95 -18.60 -0.39
N ASP A 17 21.70 -18.95 -1.44
CA ASP A 17 21.19 -19.11 -2.80
C ASP A 17 20.06 -20.16 -2.89
N GLY A 18 19.13 -19.93 -3.82
CA GLY A 18 17.96 -20.75 -4.04
C GLY A 18 16.68 -20.07 -3.56
N ILE A 19 15.67 -20.88 -3.28
CA ILE A 19 14.35 -20.44 -2.82
C ILE A 19 14.05 -21.03 -1.45
N GLN A 20 13.61 -20.18 -0.53
CA GLN A 20 13.26 -20.55 0.83
C GLN A 20 11.89 -19.99 1.17
N HIS A 21 11.02 -20.84 1.72
CA HIS A 21 9.73 -20.45 2.27
C HIS A 21 9.75 -20.69 3.77
N GLY A 22 9.34 -19.70 4.55
CA GLY A 22 9.34 -19.80 5.99
C GLY A 22 8.57 -18.68 6.65
N PHE A 23 9.00 -18.31 7.86
CA PHE A 23 8.32 -17.34 8.68
C PHE A 23 9.30 -16.39 9.37
N LEU A 24 8.85 -15.17 9.62
CA LEU A 24 9.37 -14.33 10.70
C LEU A 24 8.55 -14.68 11.95
N LYS A 25 9.18 -15.31 12.93
CA LYS A 25 8.55 -15.75 14.16
C LYS A 25 8.64 -14.66 15.21
N LEU A 26 7.50 -14.10 15.60
CA LEU A 26 7.39 -13.14 16.69
C LEU A 26 6.75 -13.81 17.91
N PRO A 27 7.50 -14.08 19.00
CA PRO A 27 6.93 -14.65 20.21
C PRO A 27 5.84 -13.76 20.82
N ILE A 28 4.70 -14.36 21.17
CA ILE A 28 3.62 -13.70 21.90
C ILE A 28 3.14 -14.62 23.04
N SER A 29 2.69 -14.02 24.13
CA SER A 29 2.06 -14.74 25.25
C SER A 29 0.62 -14.23 25.37
N THR A 30 -0.33 -15.12 25.13
CA THR A 30 -1.77 -14.85 25.14
C THR A 30 -2.48 -15.86 26.05
N ASP A 31 -3.73 -15.58 26.42
CA ASP A 31 -4.53 -16.51 27.23
C ASP A 31 -4.74 -17.85 26.51
N GLU A 32 -4.82 -17.83 25.17
CA GLU A 32 -4.95 -19.02 24.34
C GLU A 32 -3.63 -19.77 24.14
N SER A 33 -2.48 -19.09 24.28
CA SER A 33 -1.16 -19.68 24.09
C SER A 33 -0.05 -18.91 24.83
N ALA A 34 0.37 -19.44 25.97
CA ALA A 34 1.41 -18.84 26.82
C ALA A 34 2.81 -18.79 26.16
N TRP A 35 3.09 -19.68 25.21
CA TRP A 35 4.34 -19.72 24.43
C TRP A 35 4.05 -19.69 22.93
N GLY A 36 3.08 -18.86 22.54
CA GLY A 36 2.67 -18.68 21.15
C GLY A 36 3.65 -17.83 20.34
N ALA A 37 3.34 -17.70 19.06
CA ALA A 37 4.01 -16.76 18.18
C ALA A 37 3.09 -16.32 17.04
N VAL A 38 3.26 -15.08 16.58
CA VAL A 38 2.78 -14.67 15.25
C VAL A 38 3.79 -15.20 14.23
N MET A 39 3.31 -15.97 13.27
CA MET A 39 4.11 -16.56 12.20
C MET A 39 3.88 -15.78 10.90
N ILE A 40 4.74 -14.80 10.63
CA ILE A 40 4.61 -13.91 9.47
C ILE A 40 5.23 -14.59 8.25
N PRO A 41 4.46 -14.95 7.20
CA PRO A 41 5.00 -15.69 6.06
C PRO A 41 6.02 -14.86 5.29
N ILE A 42 7.12 -15.49 4.91
CA ILE A 42 8.18 -14.88 4.12
C ILE A 42 8.72 -15.87 3.10
N THR A 43 9.01 -15.38 1.90
CA THR A 43 9.77 -16.10 0.88
C THR A 43 11.03 -15.30 0.57
N VAL A 44 12.18 -15.98 0.51
CA VAL A 44 13.45 -15.39 0.06
C VAL A 44 13.91 -16.17 -1.16
N ILE A 45 14.18 -15.45 -2.24
CA ILE A 45 14.75 -15.99 -3.47
C ILE A 45 16.06 -15.25 -3.71
N ASN A 46 17.18 -15.96 -3.70
CA ASN A 46 18.51 -15.39 -3.88
C ASN A 46 19.25 -16.15 -4.98
N ASN A 47 19.84 -15.43 -5.93
CA ASN A 47 20.61 -16.04 -7.00
C ASN A 47 21.61 -15.05 -7.59
N GLY A 48 22.90 -15.30 -7.31
CA GLY A 48 24.01 -14.54 -7.88
C GLY A 48 24.05 -13.07 -7.44
N ALA A 49 24.77 -12.26 -8.21
CA ALA A 49 24.93 -10.83 -7.91
C ALA A 49 23.80 -10.00 -8.52
N GLY A 50 23.31 -9.01 -7.77
CA GLY A 50 22.29 -8.07 -8.20
C GLY A 50 21.72 -7.29 -7.02
N PRO A 51 20.72 -6.43 -7.26
CA PRO A 51 20.06 -5.68 -6.19
C PRO A 51 19.22 -6.60 -5.29
N THR A 52 18.81 -6.09 -4.13
CA THR A 52 17.80 -6.72 -3.28
C THR A 52 16.48 -5.94 -3.34
N ALA A 53 15.39 -6.60 -3.73
CA ALA A 53 14.03 -6.08 -3.54
C ALA A 53 13.39 -6.59 -2.26
N LEU A 54 12.70 -5.70 -1.56
CA LEU A 54 11.75 -6.03 -0.50
C LEU A 54 10.32 -5.77 -1.01
N LEU A 55 9.56 -6.83 -1.24
CA LEU A 55 8.17 -6.76 -1.68
C LEU A 55 7.25 -7.04 -0.50
N THR A 56 6.38 -6.08 -0.19
CA THR A 56 5.46 -6.17 0.95
C THR A 56 4.03 -5.92 0.54
N ALA A 57 3.12 -6.59 1.25
CA ALA A 57 1.70 -6.35 1.20
C ALA A 57 1.07 -6.72 2.55
N GLY A 58 -0.22 -6.48 2.70
CA GLY A 58 -0.93 -6.80 3.94
C GLY A 58 -0.42 -5.99 5.13
N ASN A 59 0.06 -4.78 4.87
CA ASN A 59 0.31 -3.77 5.91
C ASN A 59 -1.00 -3.52 6.69
N HIS A 60 -2.09 -3.37 5.95
CA HIS A 60 -3.46 -3.52 6.43
C HIS A 60 -4.04 -4.86 5.97
N GLY A 61 -4.85 -5.48 6.82
CA GLY A 61 -5.31 -6.85 6.61
C GLY A 61 -6.50 -7.03 5.66
N ASP A 62 -7.14 -5.94 5.23
CA ASP A 62 -8.32 -5.95 4.36
C ASP A 62 -8.04 -5.42 2.95
N GLU A 63 -6.78 -5.45 2.53
CA GLU A 63 -6.27 -5.00 1.24
C GLU A 63 -5.64 -6.18 0.49
N TYR A 64 -6.33 -6.71 -0.52
CA TYR A 64 -6.15 -8.11 -0.94
C TYR A 64 -5.38 -8.28 -2.26
N GLU A 65 -5.33 -7.26 -3.11
CA GLU A 65 -4.64 -7.28 -4.39
C GLU A 65 -3.15 -7.62 -4.21
N GLY A 66 -2.46 -6.88 -3.33
CA GLY A 66 -1.06 -7.09 -3.02
C GLY A 66 -0.78 -8.45 -2.36
N ILE A 67 -1.58 -8.82 -1.36
CA ILE A 67 -1.48 -10.12 -0.67
C ILE A 67 -1.55 -11.25 -1.70
N THR A 68 -2.56 -11.21 -2.57
CA THR A 68 -2.80 -12.26 -3.57
C THR A 68 -1.68 -12.30 -4.61
N ALA A 69 -1.25 -11.15 -5.12
CA ALA A 69 -0.17 -11.09 -6.11
C ALA A 69 1.16 -11.61 -5.55
N LEU A 70 1.51 -11.25 -4.31
CA LEU A 70 2.75 -11.71 -3.69
C LEU A 70 2.71 -13.17 -3.25
N LEU A 71 1.54 -13.70 -2.85
CA LEU A 71 1.37 -15.14 -2.62
C LEU A 71 1.55 -15.94 -3.92
N LYS A 72 0.99 -15.46 -5.04
CA LYS A 72 1.19 -16.08 -6.37
C LYS A 72 2.66 -16.02 -6.78
N LEU A 73 3.31 -14.86 -6.65
CA LEU A 73 4.72 -14.69 -6.96
C LEU A 73 5.59 -15.63 -6.14
N SER A 74 5.35 -15.74 -4.83
CA SER A 74 6.08 -16.65 -3.93
C SER A 74 6.02 -18.11 -4.39
N ASN A 75 4.94 -18.53 -5.08
CA ASN A 75 4.77 -19.90 -5.57
C ASN A 75 5.29 -20.13 -7.00
N THR A 76 5.63 -19.06 -7.73
CA THR A 76 5.88 -19.15 -9.18
C THR A 76 7.25 -18.61 -9.60
N LEU A 77 7.82 -17.65 -8.87
CA LEU A 77 9.15 -17.12 -9.15
C LEU A 77 10.21 -18.17 -8.82
N ARG A 78 11.07 -18.47 -9.80
CA ARG A 78 12.15 -19.46 -9.67
C ARG A 78 13.47 -18.76 -9.39
N ALA A 79 14.37 -19.44 -8.67
CA ALA A 79 15.66 -18.85 -8.31
C ALA A 79 16.52 -18.50 -9.53
N GLU A 80 16.53 -19.36 -10.54
CA GLU A 80 17.29 -19.15 -11.78
C GLU A 80 16.82 -17.95 -12.62
N ASP A 81 15.60 -17.45 -12.40
CA ASP A 81 15.07 -16.26 -13.08
C ASP A 81 15.50 -14.97 -12.37
N VAL A 82 16.03 -15.07 -11.15
CA VAL A 82 16.43 -13.93 -10.30
C VAL A 82 17.91 -13.60 -10.48
N ARG A 83 18.24 -12.30 -10.47
CA ARG A 83 19.60 -11.75 -10.42
C ARG A 83 19.72 -10.85 -9.20
N GLY A 84 20.38 -11.34 -8.15
CA GLY A 84 20.37 -10.71 -6.82
C GLY A 84 19.35 -11.39 -5.91
N ARG A 85 18.55 -10.61 -5.17
CA ARG A 85 17.68 -11.14 -4.13
C ARG A 85 16.28 -10.53 -4.12
N VAL A 86 15.26 -11.35 -3.94
CA VAL A 86 13.86 -10.93 -3.76
C VAL A 86 13.36 -11.46 -2.42
N ILE A 87 13.04 -10.55 -1.51
CA ILE A 87 12.43 -10.84 -0.21
C ILE A 87 10.95 -10.50 -0.31
N ILE A 88 10.08 -11.48 -0.14
CA ILE A 88 8.63 -11.34 -0.30
C ILE A 88 7.95 -11.57 1.04
N VAL A 89 7.29 -10.54 1.57
CA VAL A 89 6.41 -10.65 2.75
C VAL A 89 4.99 -10.32 2.30
N PRO A 90 4.19 -11.31 1.87
CA PRO A 90 2.87 -11.06 1.32
C PRO A 90 1.86 -10.55 2.35
N ILE A 91 2.13 -10.75 3.66
CA ILE A 91 1.24 -10.37 4.75
C ILE A 91 2.08 -9.85 5.91
N MET A 92 2.34 -8.55 5.97
CA MET A 92 3.11 -7.93 7.06
C MET A 92 2.36 -8.03 8.39
N ASN A 93 1.08 -7.65 8.42
CA ASN A 93 0.23 -7.62 9.61
C ASN A 93 -0.70 -8.84 9.64
N VAL A 94 -0.13 -10.02 9.89
CA VAL A 94 -0.89 -11.28 9.95
C VAL A 94 -2.10 -11.22 10.89
N PRO A 95 -2.03 -10.62 12.10
CA PRO A 95 -3.21 -10.48 12.96
C PRO A 95 -4.34 -9.67 12.31
N ALA A 96 -4.02 -8.59 11.59
CA ALA A 96 -5.01 -7.80 10.87
C ALA A 96 -5.61 -8.58 9.69
N ALA A 97 -4.77 -9.24 8.90
CA ALA A 97 -5.18 -10.01 7.72
C ALA A 97 -6.08 -11.19 8.08
N THR A 98 -5.74 -11.92 9.14
CA THR A 98 -6.56 -13.02 9.67
C THR A 98 -7.94 -12.54 10.11
N ALA A 99 -8.03 -11.30 10.62
CA ALA A 99 -9.29 -10.70 11.03
C ALA A 99 -10.06 -10.05 9.86
N GLY A 100 -9.47 -9.92 8.67
CA GLY A 100 -10.03 -9.17 7.54
C GLY A 100 -10.32 -7.70 7.91
N LYS A 101 -9.38 -7.08 8.63
CA LYS A 101 -9.49 -5.70 9.15
C LYS A 101 -8.24 -4.90 8.81
N ARG A 102 -8.38 -3.58 8.81
CA ARG A 102 -7.27 -2.65 8.65
C ARG A 102 -6.20 -2.78 9.74
N THR A 103 -6.62 -2.98 10.99
CA THR A 103 -5.74 -2.98 12.17
C THR A 103 -5.66 -4.35 12.83
N SER A 104 -4.56 -4.56 13.57
CA SER A 104 -4.29 -5.80 14.30
C SER A 104 -5.36 -6.11 15.34
N GLY A 105 -5.84 -7.35 15.37
CA GLY A 105 -6.78 -7.82 16.38
C GLY A 105 -6.18 -8.02 17.78
N LEU A 106 -4.85 -8.00 17.92
CA LEU A 106 -4.16 -8.26 19.19
C LEU A 106 -4.00 -7.00 20.04
N ASP A 107 -3.75 -5.86 19.40
CA ASP A 107 -3.39 -4.59 20.06
C ASP A 107 -4.10 -3.38 19.44
N GLY A 108 -4.95 -3.58 18.42
CA GLY A 108 -5.59 -2.49 17.68
C GLY A 108 -4.64 -1.70 16.78
N GLY A 109 -3.38 -2.13 16.64
CA GLY A 109 -2.33 -1.39 15.95
C GLY A 109 -2.58 -1.24 14.45
N ASN A 110 -2.46 -0.01 13.96
CA ASN A 110 -2.29 0.26 12.55
C ASN A 110 -0.79 0.20 12.24
N LEU A 111 -0.34 -0.85 11.53
CA LEU A 111 1.08 -1.06 11.25
C LEU A 111 1.69 0.14 10.50
N ASN A 112 0.98 0.70 9.53
CA ASN A 112 1.42 1.90 8.81
C ASN A 112 1.37 3.18 9.65
N ARG A 113 1.16 3.11 10.97
CA ARG A 113 1.30 4.22 11.92
C ARG A 113 2.21 3.86 13.09
N SER A 114 2.91 2.73 12.99
CA SER A 114 3.77 2.17 14.04
C SER A 114 5.25 2.26 13.70
N PHE A 115 5.65 2.74 12.53
CA PHE A 115 7.06 2.90 12.16
C PHE A 115 7.70 4.10 12.88
N PRO A 116 9.00 4.05 13.24
CA PRO A 116 10.00 2.99 13.02
C PRO A 116 9.92 1.79 13.98
N GLY A 117 8.85 1.70 14.79
CA GLY A 117 8.62 0.61 15.74
C GLY A 117 9.42 0.72 17.04
N ASP A 118 9.13 -0.20 17.96
CA ASP A 118 9.83 -0.40 19.22
C ASP A 118 9.91 -1.90 19.51
N PRO A 119 11.12 -2.49 19.70
CA PRO A 119 11.22 -3.89 20.06
C PRO A 119 10.61 -4.18 21.44
N ASN A 120 10.38 -3.17 22.29
CA ASN A 120 9.68 -3.31 23.58
C ASN A 120 8.21 -2.91 23.51
N GLY A 121 7.72 -2.49 22.35
CA GLY A 121 6.35 -2.02 22.16
C GLY A 121 5.32 -3.15 22.06
N SER A 122 4.15 -2.78 21.57
CA SER A 122 3.09 -3.71 21.18
C SER A 122 3.52 -4.68 20.06
N VAL A 123 2.70 -5.69 19.78
CA VAL A 123 2.99 -6.68 18.72
C VAL A 123 3.22 -5.97 17.38
N THR A 124 2.37 -5.01 17.05
CA THR A 124 2.46 -4.23 15.80
C THR A 124 3.74 -3.37 15.77
N GLU A 125 4.14 -2.75 16.88
CA GLU A 125 5.38 -1.98 16.97
C GLU A 125 6.64 -2.86 16.87
N GLN A 126 6.59 -4.09 17.40
CA GLN A 126 7.68 -5.06 17.27
C GLN A 126 7.85 -5.55 15.83
N ILE A 127 6.74 -5.72 15.10
CA ILE A 127 6.77 -6.00 13.66
C ILE A 127 7.40 -4.82 12.91
N ALA A 128 6.90 -3.59 13.12
CA ALA A 128 7.43 -2.39 12.47
C ALA A 128 8.94 -2.20 12.72
N ASP A 129 9.39 -2.49 13.93
CA ASP A 129 10.81 -2.40 14.31
C ASP A 129 11.68 -3.42 13.57
N TYR A 130 11.22 -4.67 13.41
CA TYR A 130 11.95 -5.67 12.64
C TYR A 130 12.08 -5.28 11.17
N PHE A 131 10.99 -4.80 10.55
CA PHE A 131 11.06 -4.29 9.18
C PHE A 131 12.06 -3.13 9.08
N THR A 132 11.97 -2.15 9.98
CA THR A 132 12.82 -0.96 9.95
C THR A 132 14.30 -1.28 10.13
N ARG A 133 14.66 -2.13 11.10
CA ARG A 133 16.05 -2.34 11.51
C ARG A 133 16.72 -3.56 10.90
N GLU A 134 15.95 -4.52 10.40
CA GLU A 134 16.49 -5.78 9.90
C GLU A 134 16.22 -5.95 8.40
N LEU A 135 14.97 -5.77 7.93
CA LEU A 135 14.63 -5.99 6.50
C LEU A 135 14.99 -4.82 5.58
N VAL A 136 14.62 -3.59 5.94
CA VAL A 136 14.88 -2.40 5.11
C VAL A 136 16.37 -2.17 4.85
N PRO A 137 17.28 -2.35 5.82
CA PRO A 137 18.71 -2.19 5.56
C PRO A 137 19.25 -3.13 4.47
N MET A 138 18.64 -4.31 4.32
CA MET A 138 19.07 -5.33 3.35
C MET A 138 18.61 -5.04 1.91
N CYS A 139 17.60 -4.19 1.69
CA CYS A 139 17.09 -3.90 0.35
C CYS A 139 17.73 -2.67 -0.29
N ASP A 140 17.68 -2.61 -1.62
CA ASP A 140 18.01 -1.42 -2.41
C ASP A 140 16.72 -0.73 -2.87
N VAL A 141 15.70 -1.53 -3.18
CA VAL A 141 14.38 -1.10 -3.66
C VAL A 141 13.29 -1.80 -2.85
N ALA A 142 12.21 -1.09 -2.55
CA ALA A 142 11.05 -1.64 -1.86
C ALA A 142 9.75 -1.29 -2.60
N LEU A 143 8.83 -2.25 -2.60
CA LEU A 143 7.48 -2.13 -3.16
C LEU A 143 6.48 -2.53 -2.08
N ASP A 144 5.67 -1.58 -1.61
CA ASP A 144 4.57 -1.87 -0.67
C ASP A 144 3.21 -1.72 -1.36
N LEU A 145 2.44 -2.80 -1.41
CA LEU A 145 1.19 -2.87 -2.15
C LEU A 145 0.00 -2.59 -1.22
N HIS A 146 -0.65 -1.43 -1.38
CA HIS A 146 -1.88 -1.07 -0.67
C HIS A 146 -3.12 -1.07 -1.57
N SER A 147 -4.28 -0.97 -0.92
CA SER A 147 -5.59 -0.70 -1.53
C SER A 147 -6.48 0.06 -0.53
N GLY A 148 -7.70 0.45 -0.93
CA GLY A 148 -8.59 1.23 -0.06
C GLY A 148 -9.16 0.50 1.17
N GLY A 149 -8.85 -0.77 1.37
CA GLY A 149 -9.43 -1.61 2.42
C GLY A 149 -10.96 -1.68 2.31
N ARG A 150 -11.66 -1.96 3.41
CA ARG A 150 -13.15 -2.03 3.42
C ARG A 150 -13.85 -0.68 3.29
N THR A 151 -13.15 0.41 3.55
CA THR A 151 -13.77 1.73 3.72
C THR A 151 -13.63 2.63 2.50
N LEU A 152 -12.68 2.35 1.62
CA LEU A 152 -12.43 3.13 0.40
C LEU A 152 -12.45 2.23 -0.83
N ASP A 153 -12.66 2.86 -1.97
CA ASP A 153 -12.50 2.27 -3.30
C ASP A 153 -11.69 3.28 -4.12
N ILE A 154 -10.55 2.84 -4.64
CA ILE A 154 -9.52 3.72 -5.22
C ILE A 154 -9.24 3.29 -6.66
N LEU A 155 -9.13 4.27 -7.55
CA LEU A 155 -8.72 4.07 -8.92
C LEU A 155 -7.28 3.53 -8.92
N PRO A 156 -6.98 2.39 -9.58
CA PRO A 156 -5.67 1.77 -9.45
C PRO A 156 -4.52 2.69 -9.89
N PHE A 157 -3.61 2.98 -8.96
CA PHE A 157 -2.42 3.78 -9.20
C PHE A 157 -1.16 3.21 -8.55
N ALA A 158 -0.02 3.57 -9.12
CA ALA A 158 1.29 3.47 -8.47
C ALA A 158 1.82 4.87 -8.19
N ALA A 159 2.53 5.04 -7.07
CA ALA A 159 2.95 6.33 -6.60
C ALA A 159 4.40 6.34 -6.09
N ALA A 160 4.97 7.54 -6.13
CA ALA A 160 6.22 7.91 -5.47
C ALA A 160 6.02 9.22 -4.69
N HIS A 161 6.88 9.46 -3.69
CA HIS A 161 6.83 10.68 -2.89
C HIS A 161 7.75 11.76 -3.41
N ARG A 162 7.38 13.01 -3.16
CA ARG A 162 8.31 14.13 -3.27
C ARG A 162 9.38 14.00 -2.18
N LEU A 163 10.66 13.96 -2.56
CA LEU A 163 11.79 13.80 -1.63
C LEU A 163 12.79 14.94 -1.77
N ASP A 164 13.58 15.15 -0.73
CA ASP A 164 14.69 16.12 -0.76
C ASP A 164 15.84 15.62 -1.66
N ASP A 165 16.09 14.31 -1.68
CA ASP A 165 17.02 13.68 -2.63
C ASP A 165 16.33 13.48 -3.99
N ALA A 166 16.68 14.35 -4.95
CA ALA A 166 16.14 14.31 -6.29
C ALA A 166 16.51 13.03 -7.07
N THR A 167 17.60 12.36 -6.72
CA THR A 167 18.01 11.09 -7.36
C THR A 167 17.09 9.96 -6.88
N GLN A 168 16.88 9.86 -5.57
CA GLN A 168 15.96 8.90 -4.97
C GLN A 168 14.52 9.14 -5.47
N GLU A 169 14.07 10.39 -5.52
CA GLU A 169 12.74 10.76 -6.08
C GLU A 169 12.61 10.29 -7.53
N ALA A 170 13.61 10.55 -8.38
CA ALA A 170 13.58 10.16 -9.78
C ALA A 170 13.57 8.64 -9.97
N GLN A 171 14.32 7.89 -9.15
CA GLN A 171 14.31 6.43 -9.16
C GLN A 171 12.94 5.88 -8.76
N SER A 172 12.39 6.35 -7.63
CA SER A 172 11.06 5.95 -7.16
C SER A 172 9.96 6.26 -8.20
N LEU A 173 9.97 7.45 -8.80
CA LEU A 173 9.02 7.82 -9.84
C LEU A 173 9.15 6.95 -11.09
N ALA A 174 10.38 6.65 -11.53
CA ALA A 174 10.60 5.75 -12.67
C ALA A 174 10.06 4.34 -12.40
N GLY A 175 10.22 3.83 -11.17
CA GLY A 175 9.62 2.58 -10.73
C GLY A 175 8.09 2.62 -10.69
N ALA A 176 7.50 3.69 -10.15
CA ALA A 176 6.05 3.87 -10.09
C ALA A 176 5.41 3.94 -11.49
N VAL A 177 6.02 4.67 -12.43
CA VAL A 177 5.58 4.70 -13.83
C VAL A 177 5.71 3.32 -14.48
N SER A 178 6.85 2.65 -14.27
CA SER A 178 7.13 1.33 -14.85
C SER A 178 6.24 0.22 -14.30
N PHE A 179 5.75 0.34 -13.06
CA PHE A 179 4.71 -0.54 -12.51
C PHE A 179 3.51 -0.63 -13.47
N GLY A 180 3.21 0.43 -14.21
CA GLY A 180 2.22 0.37 -15.29
C GLY A 180 0.80 0.20 -14.78
N ALA A 181 0.46 0.76 -13.62
CA ALA A 181 -0.94 0.96 -13.24
C ALA A 181 -1.61 1.97 -14.21
N PRO A 182 -2.95 1.98 -14.38
CA PRO A 182 -3.65 2.97 -15.22
C PRO A 182 -3.33 4.42 -14.87
N VAL A 183 -3.02 4.67 -13.59
CA VAL A 183 -2.67 5.99 -13.08
C VAL A 183 -1.29 5.94 -12.42
N ALA A 184 -0.50 7.00 -12.60
CA ALA A 184 0.68 7.26 -11.78
C ALA A 184 0.53 8.59 -11.05
N MET A 185 0.99 8.64 -9.81
CA MET A 185 0.82 9.78 -8.92
C MET A 185 2.14 10.18 -8.26
N MET A 186 2.34 11.48 -8.11
CA MET A 186 3.30 12.00 -7.13
C MET A 186 2.54 12.44 -5.89
N MET A 187 2.90 11.86 -4.76
CA MET A 187 2.29 12.17 -3.48
C MET A 187 3.14 13.17 -2.71
N PHE A 188 2.46 14.11 -2.05
CA PHE A 188 3.05 14.94 -1.02
C PHE A 188 2.43 14.56 0.32
N GLU A 189 3.20 13.88 1.16
CA GLU A 189 2.70 13.39 2.44
C GLU A 189 2.86 14.46 3.53
N LEU A 190 1.74 14.90 4.10
CA LEU A 190 1.70 16.00 5.07
C LEU A 190 2.06 15.53 6.49
N ASP A 191 1.91 14.25 6.81
CA ASP A 191 2.28 13.65 8.10
C ASP A 191 3.02 12.31 7.93
N ALA A 192 4.23 12.40 7.40
CA ALA A 192 5.06 11.24 7.04
C ALA A 192 5.70 10.52 8.25
N THR A 193 5.63 11.07 9.47
CA THR A 193 6.56 10.72 10.54
C THR A 193 6.52 9.28 11.07
N LYS A 194 5.43 8.53 10.86
CA LYS A 194 5.23 7.17 11.41
C LYS A 194 4.83 6.11 10.39
N LEU A 195 5.16 6.34 9.13
CA LEU A 195 4.75 5.52 8.00
C LEU A 195 5.87 4.56 7.58
N TYR A 196 5.49 3.47 6.91
CA TYR A 196 6.48 2.54 6.35
C TYR A 196 7.32 3.18 5.24
N ASP A 197 6.67 3.96 4.37
CA ASP A 197 7.33 4.73 3.31
C ASP A 197 8.52 5.53 3.83
N THR A 198 8.33 6.25 4.92
CA THR A 198 9.30 7.14 5.53
C THR A 198 10.40 6.35 6.20
N ALA A 199 10.09 5.20 6.81
CA ALA A 199 11.09 4.31 7.36
C ALA A 199 12.00 3.71 6.27
N VAL A 200 11.49 3.53 5.05
CA VAL A 200 12.28 3.09 3.88
C VAL A 200 13.07 4.25 3.28
N GLU A 201 12.40 5.35 2.96
CA GLU A 201 12.96 6.48 2.25
C GLU A 201 14.03 7.21 3.08
N SER A 202 13.83 7.36 4.40
CA SER A 202 14.82 7.96 5.29
C SER A 202 16.11 7.15 5.44
N GLN A 203 16.09 5.87 5.04
CA GLN A 203 17.28 5.01 4.94
C GLN A 203 17.93 5.06 3.55
N GLY A 204 17.51 6.00 2.69
CA GLY A 204 18.04 6.21 1.34
C GLY A 204 17.64 5.14 0.33
N LYS A 205 16.60 4.35 0.62
CA LYS A 205 16.14 3.26 -0.24
C LYS A 205 15.10 3.76 -1.23
N THR A 206 15.09 3.21 -2.44
CA THR A 206 14.04 3.53 -3.42
C THR A 206 12.73 2.87 -3.00
N PHE A 207 11.62 3.61 -3.03
CA PHE A 207 10.32 3.13 -2.57
C PHE A 207 9.22 3.43 -3.57
N VAL A 208 8.42 2.41 -3.88
CA VAL A 208 7.21 2.52 -4.69
C VAL A 208 6.04 1.98 -3.87
N THR A 209 4.92 2.70 -3.90
CA THR A 209 3.67 2.25 -3.28
C THR A 209 2.54 2.22 -4.31
N THR A 210 1.43 1.58 -3.96
CA THR A 210 0.27 1.49 -4.84
C THR A 210 -1.02 1.65 -4.06
N GLU A 211 -2.08 2.08 -4.75
CA GLU A 211 -3.46 1.82 -4.34
C GLU A 211 -4.14 1.07 -5.49
N LEU A 212 -4.54 -0.18 -5.29
CA LEU A 212 -4.97 -1.07 -6.39
C LEU A 212 -6.47 -1.37 -6.42
N GLY A 213 -7.24 -0.75 -5.52
CA GLY A 213 -8.66 -1.00 -5.41
C GLY A 213 -9.22 -0.66 -4.05
N GLY A 214 -10.04 -1.56 -3.49
CA GLY A 214 -10.73 -1.36 -2.23
C GLY A 214 -12.07 -2.11 -2.13
N GLY A 215 -12.84 -1.77 -1.12
CA GLY A 215 -14.07 -2.44 -0.72
C GLY A 215 -13.90 -3.75 0.06
N GLY A 216 -12.66 -4.09 0.46
CA GLY A 216 -12.36 -5.36 1.12
C GLY A 216 -12.60 -6.56 0.21
N THR A 217 -12.31 -6.40 -1.08
CA THR A 217 -12.42 -7.45 -2.11
C THR A 217 -11.40 -7.18 -3.22
N THR A 218 -11.34 -8.08 -4.21
CA THR A 218 -10.57 -7.88 -5.44
C THR A 218 -11.45 -8.14 -6.66
N THR A 219 -11.04 -7.66 -7.82
CA THR A 219 -11.65 -8.03 -9.11
C THR A 219 -10.59 -8.63 -10.04
N PRO A 220 -10.97 -9.44 -11.04
CA PRO A 220 -10.02 -9.98 -12.02
C PRO A 220 -9.18 -8.89 -12.70
N GLU A 221 -9.79 -7.75 -13.01
CA GLU A 221 -9.12 -6.62 -13.68
C GLU A 221 -8.04 -6.00 -12.80
N ARG A 222 -8.33 -5.82 -11.50
CA ARG A 222 -7.37 -5.29 -10.52
C ARG A 222 -6.22 -6.25 -10.25
N MET A 223 -6.49 -7.55 -10.26
CA MET A 223 -5.45 -8.57 -10.12
C MET A 223 -4.48 -8.59 -11.30
N VAL A 224 -4.97 -8.40 -12.53
CA VAL A 224 -4.09 -8.26 -13.71
C VAL A 224 -3.15 -7.07 -13.56
N ILE A 225 -3.64 -5.94 -13.04
CA ILE A 225 -2.83 -4.75 -12.77
C ILE A 225 -1.76 -5.05 -11.71
N ALA A 226 -2.15 -5.67 -10.59
CA ALA A 226 -1.24 -6.01 -9.50
C ALA A 226 -0.11 -6.95 -9.94
N GLU A 227 -0.45 -8.05 -10.63
CA GLU A 227 0.51 -9.06 -11.08
C GLU A 227 1.47 -8.52 -12.14
N ARG A 228 0.93 -7.79 -13.14
CA ARG A 228 1.76 -7.11 -14.13
C ARG A 228 2.71 -6.12 -13.47
N GLY A 229 2.20 -5.31 -12.53
CA GLY A 229 3.00 -4.25 -11.91
C GLY A 229 4.11 -4.77 -11.03
N VAL A 230 3.87 -5.83 -10.26
CA VAL A 230 4.92 -6.52 -9.49
C VAL A 230 6.00 -7.08 -10.42
N ARG A 231 5.60 -7.73 -11.53
CA ARG A 231 6.55 -8.23 -12.54
C ARG A 231 7.36 -7.10 -13.17
N ASN A 232 6.70 -6.03 -13.58
CA ASN A 232 7.35 -4.88 -14.19
C ASN A 232 8.31 -4.18 -13.23
N PHE A 233 7.96 -4.09 -11.94
CA PHE A 233 8.85 -3.55 -10.90
C PHE A 233 10.15 -4.36 -10.83
N LEU A 234 10.06 -5.70 -10.79
CA LEU A 234 11.23 -6.57 -10.78
C LEU A 234 12.10 -6.41 -12.03
N ILE A 235 11.49 -6.27 -13.21
CA ILE A 235 12.22 -6.03 -14.47
C ILE A 235 12.89 -4.66 -14.48
N HIS A 236 12.17 -3.62 -14.07
CA HIS A 236 12.65 -2.24 -14.08
C HIS A 236 13.93 -2.10 -13.27
N TYR A 237 13.99 -2.75 -12.10
CA TYR A 237 15.17 -2.74 -11.24
C TYR A 237 16.16 -3.88 -11.53
N GLY A 238 15.97 -4.64 -12.61
CA GLY A 238 16.94 -5.63 -13.09
C GLY A 238 17.02 -6.92 -12.26
N LEU A 239 16.01 -7.22 -11.45
CA LEU A 239 15.95 -8.44 -10.64
C LEU A 239 15.55 -9.67 -11.45
N ILE A 240 14.78 -9.48 -12.52
CA ILE A 240 14.43 -10.53 -13.47
C ILE A 240 14.56 -10.01 -14.89
N GLU A 241 14.74 -10.91 -15.85
CA GLU A 241 14.75 -10.54 -17.27
C GLU A 241 13.33 -10.39 -17.82
N GLY A 242 13.17 -9.47 -18.78
CA GLY A 242 11.95 -9.35 -19.55
C GLY A 242 11.76 -7.97 -20.15
N THR A 243 10.65 -7.82 -20.85
CA THR A 243 10.18 -6.52 -21.33
C THR A 243 9.05 -6.03 -20.43
N LEU A 244 9.04 -4.72 -20.15
CA LEU A 244 7.95 -4.06 -19.44
C LEU A 244 6.67 -4.16 -20.27
N GLU A 245 5.58 -4.55 -19.63
CA GLU A 245 4.26 -4.57 -20.25
C GLU A 245 3.54 -3.25 -19.92
N ALA A 246 3.12 -2.52 -20.94
CA ALA A 246 2.39 -1.26 -20.77
C ALA A 246 0.93 -1.51 -20.31
N PRO A 247 0.29 -0.55 -19.62
CA PRO A 247 -1.15 -0.57 -19.45
C PRO A 247 -1.87 -0.56 -20.82
N ALA A 248 -3.10 -1.08 -20.85
CA ALA A 248 -3.90 -1.18 -22.07
C ALA A 248 -4.23 0.20 -22.67
N GLU A 249 -4.42 1.19 -21.80
CA GLU A 249 -4.64 2.59 -22.15
C GLU A 249 -3.46 3.44 -21.68
N PRO A 250 -3.23 4.62 -22.31
CA PRO A 250 -2.21 5.55 -21.85
C PRO A 250 -2.37 5.89 -20.37
N GLN A 251 -1.26 5.90 -19.65
CA GLN A 251 -1.25 6.23 -18.23
C GLN A 251 -1.73 7.66 -18.00
N VAL A 252 -2.61 7.86 -17.02
CA VAL A 252 -3.02 9.19 -16.58
C VAL A 252 -2.14 9.62 -15.42
N TYR A 253 -1.60 10.83 -15.49
CA TYR A 253 -0.83 11.41 -14.40
C TYR A 253 -1.70 12.33 -13.58
N VAL A 254 -1.68 12.10 -12.27
CA VAL A 254 -2.44 12.89 -11.31
C VAL A 254 -1.56 13.40 -10.19
N ASP A 255 -1.96 14.54 -9.65
CA ASP A 255 -1.31 15.20 -8.52
C ASP A 255 -2.36 15.54 -7.45
N MET A 256 -1.94 15.50 -6.20
CA MET A 256 -2.75 15.85 -5.03
C MET A 256 -2.11 17.02 -4.28
N PRO A 257 -2.23 18.25 -4.82
CA PRO A 257 -1.39 19.37 -4.40
C PRO A 257 -1.71 19.91 -3.00
N ASP A 258 -2.92 19.65 -2.49
CA ASP A 258 -3.42 20.25 -1.26
C ASP A 258 -4.65 19.52 -0.71
N ALA A 259 -5.04 19.87 0.52
CA ALA A 259 -6.19 19.30 1.22
C ALA A 259 -7.54 19.49 0.50
N SER A 260 -7.66 20.41 -0.48
CA SER A 260 -8.91 20.58 -1.23
C SER A 260 -9.20 19.42 -2.20
N CYS A 261 -8.28 18.46 -2.35
CA CYS A 261 -8.57 17.19 -3.00
C CYS A 261 -9.62 16.38 -2.24
N TYR A 262 -9.68 16.52 -0.90
CA TYR A 262 -10.52 15.69 -0.05
C TYR A 262 -11.87 16.36 0.19
N VAL A 263 -12.93 15.59 0.00
CA VAL A 263 -14.28 16.00 0.37
C VAL A 263 -14.68 15.19 1.58
N GLN A 264 -14.77 15.86 2.72
CA GLN A 264 -15.18 15.27 3.99
C GLN A 264 -16.65 15.54 4.27
N SER A 265 -17.34 14.55 4.81
CA SER A 265 -18.73 14.71 5.20
C SER A 265 -18.85 15.49 6.50
N GLU A 266 -19.68 16.52 6.52
CA GLU A 266 -20.14 17.21 7.73
C GLU A 266 -21.47 16.62 8.25
N HIS A 267 -21.94 15.51 7.66
CA HIS A 267 -23.23 14.91 7.96
C HIS A 267 -23.12 13.38 8.07
N SER A 268 -24.00 12.76 8.86
CA SER A 268 -24.15 11.31 8.90
C SER A 268 -25.41 10.90 8.12
N GLY A 269 -25.37 9.79 7.39
CA GLY A 269 -26.53 9.32 6.64
C GLY A 269 -26.19 8.28 5.57
N LEU A 270 -27.05 8.21 4.56
CA LEU A 270 -26.84 7.36 3.38
C LEU A 270 -26.22 8.18 2.25
N LEU A 271 -25.00 7.82 1.85
CA LEU A 271 -24.24 8.41 0.75
C LEU A 271 -24.72 7.86 -0.60
N GLU A 272 -25.06 8.78 -1.50
CA GLU A 272 -25.21 8.56 -2.94
C GLU A 272 -24.10 9.34 -3.65
N LEU A 273 -23.24 8.66 -4.41
CA LEU A 273 -22.24 9.31 -5.26
C LEU A 273 -22.82 9.52 -6.66
N VAL A 274 -22.49 10.66 -7.26
CA VAL A 274 -22.99 11.04 -8.60
C VAL A 274 -22.02 10.65 -9.71
N PHE A 275 -20.74 10.47 -9.37
CA PHE A 275 -19.69 10.09 -10.31
C PHE A 275 -19.12 8.70 -9.97
N ALA A 276 -18.73 7.96 -11.00
CA ALA A 276 -17.93 6.76 -10.90
C ALA A 276 -16.43 7.10 -10.75
N LEU A 277 -15.66 6.16 -10.20
CA LEU A 277 -14.20 6.29 -10.13
C LEU A 277 -13.63 6.44 -11.54
N GLY A 278 -12.68 7.36 -11.69
CA GLY A 278 -12.05 7.70 -12.98
C GLY A 278 -12.80 8.74 -13.81
N GLU A 279 -14.02 9.12 -13.44
CA GLU A 279 -14.73 10.18 -14.17
C GLU A 279 -14.15 11.57 -13.87
N THR A 280 -14.20 12.43 -14.89
CA THR A 280 -13.81 13.84 -14.78
C THR A 280 -14.90 14.63 -14.08
N VAL A 281 -14.50 15.45 -13.11
CA VAL A 281 -15.35 16.31 -12.28
C VAL A 281 -14.97 17.76 -12.53
N ARG A 282 -15.95 18.66 -12.65
CA ARG A 282 -15.74 20.11 -12.71
C ARG A 282 -16.12 20.78 -11.40
N ARG A 283 -15.44 21.87 -11.07
CA ARG A 283 -15.77 22.70 -9.92
C ARG A 283 -17.23 23.14 -10.00
N GLY A 284 -17.96 22.93 -8.91
CA GLY A 284 -19.39 23.21 -8.80
C GLY A 284 -20.29 22.03 -9.14
N ASP A 285 -19.79 20.96 -9.75
CA ASP A 285 -20.59 19.75 -9.98
C ASP A 285 -21.06 19.13 -8.66
N VAL A 286 -22.28 18.59 -8.65
CA VAL A 286 -22.76 17.80 -7.52
C VAL A 286 -22.07 16.45 -7.53
N ILE A 287 -21.31 16.14 -6.49
CA ILE A 287 -20.52 14.90 -6.40
C ILE A 287 -21.13 13.85 -5.49
N ALA A 288 -21.91 14.29 -4.50
CA ALA A 288 -22.54 13.39 -3.56
C ALA A 288 -23.81 14.01 -2.96
N ARG A 289 -24.71 13.13 -2.54
CA ARG A 289 -25.87 13.44 -1.71
C ARG A 289 -25.84 12.58 -0.45
N ILE A 290 -26.19 13.17 0.67
CA ILE A 290 -26.34 12.45 1.95
C ILE A 290 -27.80 12.53 2.38
N TYR A 291 -28.46 11.38 2.42
CA TYR A 291 -29.86 11.25 2.82
C TYR A 291 -29.97 10.97 4.32
N ASP A 292 -30.94 11.62 4.96
CA ASP A 292 -31.34 11.34 6.34
C ASP A 292 -31.92 9.91 6.43
N MET A 293 -31.40 9.11 7.35
CA MET A 293 -31.84 7.74 7.60
C MET A 293 -32.83 7.62 8.77
N THR A 294 -33.17 8.73 9.42
CA THR A 294 -34.02 8.78 10.63
C THR A 294 -35.47 9.14 10.34
N ARG A 295 -35.77 9.69 9.15
CA ARG A 295 -37.11 10.08 8.71
C ARG A 295 -37.19 10.13 7.19
N THR A 296 -38.41 10.14 6.67
CA THR A 296 -38.68 10.36 5.24
C THR A 296 -39.12 11.81 4.98
N GLY A 297 -38.98 12.27 3.73
CA GLY A 297 -39.45 13.59 3.29
C GLY A 297 -38.49 14.76 3.54
N SER A 298 -37.28 14.51 4.06
CA SER A 298 -36.21 15.49 4.12
C SER A 298 -35.46 15.56 2.78
N GLU A 299 -35.13 16.77 2.34
CA GLU A 299 -34.21 16.96 1.22
C GLU A 299 -32.79 16.48 1.60
N PRO A 300 -32.05 15.83 0.69
CA PRO A 300 -30.68 15.41 0.97
C PRO A 300 -29.71 16.58 1.05
N ILE A 301 -28.65 16.41 1.82
CA ILE A 301 -27.53 17.35 1.82
C ILE A 301 -26.67 17.15 0.58
N VAL A 302 -26.43 18.22 -0.17
CA VAL A 302 -25.72 18.18 -1.45
C VAL A 302 -24.28 18.65 -1.28
N TYR A 303 -23.32 17.84 -1.73
CA TYR A 303 -21.91 18.19 -1.77
C TYR A 303 -21.49 18.53 -3.20
N HIS A 304 -20.78 19.66 -3.33
CA HIS A 304 -20.26 20.13 -4.60
C HIS A 304 -18.74 20.04 -4.66
N ALA A 305 -18.21 19.68 -5.83
CA ALA A 305 -16.78 19.70 -6.09
C ALA A 305 -16.20 21.11 -5.92
N GLN A 306 -15.11 21.23 -5.15
CA GLN A 306 -14.42 22.51 -4.95
C GLN A 306 -13.31 22.76 -5.99
N ARG A 307 -13.04 21.79 -6.86
CA ARG A 307 -12.02 21.85 -7.91
C ARG A 307 -12.38 21.00 -9.11
N ASP A 308 -11.69 21.28 -10.22
CA ASP A 308 -11.67 20.40 -11.38
C ASP A 308 -10.71 19.22 -11.14
N GLY A 309 -10.99 18.07 -11.73
CA GLY A 309 -10.09 16.92 -11.64
C GLY A 309 -10.74 15.60 -12.04
N VAL A 310 -10.21 14.51 -11.51
CA VAL A 310 -10.73 13.15 -11.68
C VAL A 310 -11.04 12.57 -10.30
N LEU A 311 -12.17 11.87 -10.17
CA LEU A 311 -12.51 11.15 -8.94
C LEU A 311 -11.60 9.93 -8.79
N VAL A 312 -10.57 10.03 -7.95
CA VAL A 312 -9.54 8.98 -7.78
C VAL A 312 -9.81 8.06 -6.60
N ALA A 313 -10.54 8.51 -5.58
CA ALA A 313 -10.96 7.67 -4.48
C ALA A 313 -12.36 8.06 -4.00
N ARG A 314 -13.07 7.10 -3.44
CA ARG A 314 -14.38 7.32 -2.83
C ARG A 314 -14.55 6.46 -1.59
N ARG A 315 -15.47 6.87 -0.72
CA ARG A 315 -15.96 5.99 0.33
C ARG A 315 -16.67 4.79 -0.30
N PHE A 316 -16.36 3.59 0.18
CA PHE A 316 -17.00 2.37 -0.28
C PHE A 316 -18.32 2.08 0.46
N PRO A 317 -18.40 2.11 1.81
CA PRO A 317 -19.67 1.93 2.50
C PRO A 317 -20.65 3.07 2.23
N ALA A 318 -21.89 2.74 1.87
CA ALA A 318 -22.94 3.75 1.66
C ALA A 318 -23.30 4.49 2.96
N GLN A 319 -23.16 3.87 4.13
CA GLN A 319 -23.34 4.59 5.40
C GLN A 319 -22.12 5.46 5.66
N VAL A 320 -22.35 6.75 5.91
CA VAL A 320 -21.31 7.74 6.18
C VAL A 320 -21.54 8.40 7.55
N ASN A 321 -20.45 8.69 8.25
CA ASN A 321 -20.44 9.48 9.47
C ASN A 321 -19.84 10.87 9.23
N MET A 322 -20.14 11.82 10.11
CA MET A 322 -19.39 13.08 10.18
C MET A 322 -17.88 12.82 10.29
N GLY A 323 -17.10 13.48 9.43
CA GLY A 323 -15.65 13.37 9.33
C GLY A 323 -15.16 12.33 8.32
N ASP A 324 -16.01 11.44 7.81
CA ASP A 324 -15.61 10.48 6.76
C ASP A 324 -15.28 11.21 5.45
N THR A 325 -14.14 10.87 4.84
CA THR A 325 -13.84 11.28 3.45
C THR A 325 -14.75 10.51 2.49
N ILE A 326 -15.58 11.23 1.73
CA ILE A 326 -16.54 10.63 0.79
C ILE A 326 -16.02 10.55 -0.65
N ALA A 327 -15.16 11.49 -1.03
CA ALA A 327 -14.57 11.58 -2.36
C ALA A 327 -13.18 12.24 -2.30
N VAL A 328 -12.29 11.83 -3.20
CA VAL A 328 -11.00 12.48 -3.45
C VAL A 328 -10.90 12.82 -4.93
N ILE A 329 -10.73 14.10 -5.24
CA ILE A 329 -10.63 14.62 -6.61
C ILE A 329 -9.20 15.08 -6.82
N ALA A 330 -8.45 14.35 -7.66
CA ALA A 330 -7.06 14.68 -7.99
C ALA A 330 -6.97 15.50 -9.28
N LYS A 331 -5.93 16.31 -9.38
CA LYS A 331 -5.68 17.14 -10.57
C LYS A 331 -4.95 16.31 -11.62
N VAL A 332 -5.46 16.29 -12.85
CA VAL A 332 -4.72 15.72 -14.00
C VAL A 332 -3.58 16.65 -14.39
N VAL A 333 -2.39 16.10 -14.62
CA VAL A 333 -1.18 16.83 -15.01
C VAL A 333 -0.55 16.19 -16.24
N ASP A 334 0.16 16.97 -17.05
CA ASP A 334 0.83 16.45 -18.26
C ASP A 334 2.12 15.68 -17.92
N ARG A 335 2.70 15.94 -16.75
CA ARG A 335 3.95 15.32 -16.28
C ARG A 335 4.03 15.27 -14.76
N LEU A 336 4.69 14.24 -14.23
CA LEU A 336 4.93 14.06 -12.79
C LEU A 336 6.28 14.60 -12.30
N ALA A 337 7.28 14.66 -13.18
CA ALA A 337 8.59 15.21 -12.87
C ALA A 337 8.53 16.73 -12.65
N ARG A 338 9.42 17.25 -11.78
CA ARG A 338 9.58 18.68 -11.50
C ARG A 338 9.88 19.47 -12.79
#